data_AF-A0A140K0K5-F1
#
_entry.id   AF-A0A140K0K5-F1
#
_cell.length_a   1.000
_cell.length_b   1.000
_cell.length_c   1.000
_cell.angle_alpha   90.00
_cell.angle_beta   90.00
_cell.angle_gamma   90.00
#
_symmetry.space_group_name_H-M   'P 1'
#
loop_
_entity.id
_entity.type
_entity.pdbx_description
1 polymer ?
#
loop_
_entity_poly.entity_id
_entity_poly.type
_entity_poly.pdbx_seq_one_letter_code
_entity_poly.pdbx_strand_id
1 'polypeptide(L)'
;MYSQDFIAWADQQALLLEQKRWEELDLVHLIEEVKDLGNRHRDALESQLTRLLMHLLKWKYQPNYRSTSWKATIKEARKQIERLIKKHPVLKIHLEMTFLECYLNAREDASDETELSIDTFPINCPFSIAQVCNRDFFPD
;
A
#
# COMPACT_ATOMS: atom_id res chain seq x y z
N MET A 1 -11.60 19.78 -7.24
CA MET A 1 -13.05 19.94 -7.46
C MET A 1 -13.79 18.63 -7.19
N TYR A 2 -13.43 17.49 -7.81
CA TYR A 2 -14.08 16.20 -7.54
C TYR A 2 -14.12 15.74 -6.06
N SER A 3 -13.07 16.02 -5.28
CA SER A 3 -12.99 15.59 -3.87
C SER A 3 -13.90 16.35 -2.92
N GLN A 4 -14.31 17.59 -3.26
CA GLN A 4 -15.18 18.41 -2.41
C GLN A 4 -16.63 17.94 -2.50
N ASP A 5 -17.08 17.58 -3.71
CA ASP A 5 -18.43 17.07 -3.94
C ASP A 5 -18.62 15.69 -3.28
N PHE A 6 -17.57 14.86 -3.25
CA PHE A 6 -17.61 13.57 -2.57
C PHE A 6 -17.75 13.70 -1.05
N ILE A 7 -16.97 14.57 -0.40
CA ILE A 7 -17.06 14.77 1.06
C ILE A 7 -18.45 15.29 1.44
N ALA A 8 -18.95 16.29 0.70
CA ALA A 8 -20.28 16.85 0.95
C ALA A 8 -21.39 15.80 0.74
N TRP A 9 -21.27 14.96 -0.30
CA TRP A 9 -22.19 13.85 -0.53
C TRP A 9 -22.13 12.83 0.61
N ALA A 10 -20.94 12.41 1.06
CA ALA A 10 -20.78 11.42 2.13
C ALA A 10 -21.35 11.92 3.46
N ASP A 11 -21.10 13.19 3.81
CA ASP A 11 -21.65 13.84 5.00
C ASP A 11 -23.19 13.92 4.92
N GLN A 12 -23.74 14.23 3.73
CA GLN A 12 -25.18 14.23 3.51
C GLN A 12 -25.79 12.84 3.68
N GLN A 13 -25.19 11.80 3.09
CA GLN A 13 -25.69 10.42 3.26
C GLN A 13 -25.62 9.95 4.72
N ALA A 14 -24.55 10.31 5.44
CA ALA A 14 -24.43 10.03 6.87
C ALA A 14 -25.55 10.71 7.68
N LEU A 15 -25.84 11.98 7.39
CA LEU A 15 -26.94 12.70 8.05
C LEU A 15 -28.31 12.04 7.77
N LEU A 16 -28.56 11.62 6.53
CA LEU A 16 -29.80 10.92 6.17
C LEU A 16 -29.93 9.57 6.90
N LEU A 17 -28.83 8.83 7.05
CA LEU A 17 -28.78 7.60 7.85
C LEU A 17 -29.08 7.86 9.33
N GLU A 18 -28.47 8.88 9.94
CA GLU A 18 -28.72 9.28 11.33
C GLU A 18 -30.19 9.66 11.57
N GLN A 19 -30.78 10.38 10.61
CA GLN A 19 -32.19 10.78 10.64
C GLN A 19 -33.16 9.67 10.24
N LYS A 20 -32.66 8.49 9.85
CA LYS A 20 -33.46 7.35 9.36
C LYS A 20 -34.34 7.70 8.15
N ARG A 21 -33.87 8.61 7.28
CA ARG A 21 -34.57 9.07 6.07
C ARG A 21 -34.23 8.15 4.89
N TRP A 22 -34.68 6.90 4.98
CA TRP A 22 -34.27 5.82 4.05
C TRP A 22 -34.61 6.09 2.58
N GLU A 23 -35.71 6.78 2.32
CA GLU A 23 -36.21 7.06 0.96
C GLU A 23 -35.35 8.08 0.20
N GLU A 24 -34.51 8.84 0.91
CA GLU A 24 -33.65 9.89 0.34
C GLU A 24 -32.20 9.44 0.18
N LEU A 25 -31.89 8.22 0.63
CA LEU A 25 -30.56 7.66 0.47
C LEU A 25 -30.27 7.33 -0.99
N ASP A 26 -29.09 7.73 -1.44
CA ASP A 26 -28.53 7.27 -2.70
C ASP A 26 -27.94 5.87 -2.51
N LEU A 27 -28.83 4.87 -2.39
CA LEU A 27 -28.46 3.50 -2.04
C LEU A 27 -27.51 2.86 -3.04
N VAL A 28 -27.59 3.22 -4.32
CA VAL A 28 -26.73 2.65 -5.38
C VAL A 28 -25.27 3.02 -5.12
N HIS A 29 -24.98 4.32 -5.01
CA HIS A 29 -23.62 4.80 -4.75
C HIS A 29 -23.16 4.46 -3.33
N LEU A 30 -24.06 4.46 -2.32
CA LEU A 30 -23.71 4.04 -0.97
C LEU A 30 -23.23 2.58 -0.90
N ILE A 31 -23.92 1.67 -1.57
CA ILE A 31 -23.52 0.25 -1.60
C ILE A 31 -22.16 0.08 -2.28
N GLU A 32 -21.92 0.80 -3.37
CA GLU A 32 -20.63 0.83 -4.05
C GLU A 32 -19.53 1.35 -3.13
N GLU A 33 -19.74 2.50 -2.49
CA GLU A 33 -18.77 3.11 -1.57
C GLU A 33 -18.46 2.22 -0.36
N VAL A 34 -19.44 1.52 0.20
CA VAL A 34 -19.21 0.56 1.29
C VAL A 34 -18.39 -0.64 0.83
N LYS A 35 -18.63 -1.16 -0.39
CA LYS A 35 -17.81 -2.23 -0.98
C LYS A 35 -16.38 -1.75 -1.20
N ASP A 36 -16.22 -0.53 -1.70
CA ASP A 36 -14.92 0.07 -2.02
C ASP A 36 -14.13 0.44 -0.78
N LEU A 37 -14.79 0.87 0.31
CA LEU A 37 -14.12 1.24 1.55
C LEU A 37 -13.23 0.11 2.10
N GLY A 38 -13.67 -1.13 1.95
CA GLY A 38 -12.87 -2.31 2.31
C GLY A 38 -11.64 -2.51 1.44
N ASN A 39 -11.72 -2.15 0.15
CA ASN A 39 -10.65 -2.33 -0.83
C ASN A 39 -9.63 -1.20 -0.76
N ARG A 40 -10.05 0.06 -0.63
CA ARG A 40 -9.14 1.23 -0.60
C ARG A 40 -7.99 1.11 0.40
N HIS A 41 -8.27 0.56 1.59
CA HIS A 41 -7.24 0.36 2.60
C HIS A 41 -6.29 -0.80 2.29
N ARG A 42 -6.80 -1.85 1.63
CA ARG A 42 -6.00 -2.99 1.15
C ARG A 42 -5.12 -2.54 -0.02
N ASP A 43 -5.68 -1.87 -1.01
CA ASP A 43 -4.97 -1.34 -2.17
C ASP A 43 -3.87 -0.36 -1.74
N ALA A 44 -4.16 0.52 -0.77
CA ALA A 44 -3.17 1.43 -0.21
C ALA A 44 -2.03 0.68 0.50
N LEU A 45 -2.34 -0.40 1.22
CA LEU A 45 -1.33 -1.24 1.87
C LEU A 45 -0.44 -1.93 0.84
N GLU A 46 -1.05 -2.58 -0.15
CA GLU A 46 -0.36 -3.28 -1.23
C GLU A 46 0.54 -2.33 -2.02
N SER A 47 0.02 -1.17 -2.42
CA SER A 47 0.81 -0.13 -3.11
C SER A 47 2.03 0.31 -2.29
N GLN A 48 1.87 0.53 -0.99
CA GLN A 48 3.01 0.89 -0.13
C GLN A 48 4.00 -0.26 0.06
N LEU A 49 3.50 -1.49 0.15
CA LEU A 49 4.32 -2.69 0.30
C LEU A 49 5.14 -2.98 -0.96
N THR A 50 4.53 -2.95 -2.14
CA THR A 50 5.19 -3.09 -3.44
C THR A 50 6.30 -2.05 -3.59
N ARG A 51 5.98 -0.76 -3.33
CA ARG A 51 6.97 0.31 -3.38
C ARG A 51 8.13 0.09 -2.41
N LEU A 52 7.85 -0.35 -1.18
CA LEU A 52 8.87 -0.66 -0.20
C LEU A 52 9.79 -1.79 -0.67
N LEU A 53 9.21 -2.90 -1.15
CA LEU A 53 9.95 -4.06 -1.65
C LEU A 53 10.82 -3.70 -2.85
N MET A 54 10.29 -2.92 -3.80
CA MET A 54 11.02 -2.45 -4.99
C MET A 54 12.25 -1.63 -4.56
N HIS A 55 12.08 -0.68 -3.65
CA HIS A 55 13.22 0.09 -3.16
C HIS A 55 14.22 -0.73 -2.33
N LEU A 56 13.79 -1.78 -1.61
CA LEU A 56 14.70 -2.70 -0.93
C LEU A 56 15.50 -3.55 -1.93
N LEU A 57 14.88 -3.97 -3.05
CA LEU A 57 15.58 -4.63 -4.15
C LEU A 57 16.62 -3.69 -4.77
N LYS A 58 16.24 -2.47 -5.14
CA LYS A 58 17.17 -1.46 -5.65
C LYS A 58 18.31 -1.18 -4.68
N TRP A 59 18.00 -1.08 -3.39
CA TRP A 59 19.02 -0.89 -2.35
C TRP A 59 20.03 -2.05 -2.33
N LYS A 60 19.57 -3.29 -2.41
CA LYS A 60 20.43 -4.49 -2.40
C LYS A 60 21.26 -4.62 -3.67
N TYR A 61 20.65 -4.49 -4.83
CA TYR A 61 21.26 -4.85 -6.12
C TYR A 61 21.92 -3.67 -6.85
N GLN A 62 21.73 -2.43 -6.38
CA GLN A 62 22.43 -1.25 -6.90
C GLN A 62 23.14 -0.47 -5.79
N PRO A 63 24.15 -1.04 -5.12
CA PRO A 63 24.83 -0.41 -3.98
C PRO A 63 25.45 0.95 -4.32
N ASN A 64 25.90 1.13 -5.57
CA ASN A 64 26.51 2.38 -6.06
C ASN A 64 25.50 3.52 -6.26
N TYR A 65 24.20 3.23 -6.27
CA TYR A 65 23.12 4.21 -6.48
C TYR A 65 22.33 4.50 -5.19
N ARG A 66 22.75 3.92 -4.05
CA ARG A 66 22.16 4.19 -2.74
C ARG A 66 22.22 5.69 -2.46
N SER A 67 21.05 6.27 -2.22
CA SER A 67 20.90 7.70 -1.97
C SER A 67 20.10 7.98 -0.70
N THR A 68 20.25 9.20 -0.19
CA THR A 68 19.41 9.71 0.91
C THR A 68 17.94 9.73 0.54
N SER A 69 17.62 10.01 -0.74
CA SER A 69 16.26 9.95 -1.28
C SER A 69 15.68 8.53 -1.20
N TRP A 70 16.39 7.51 -1.66
CA TRP A 70 15.92 6.12 -1.56
C TRP A 70 15.74 5.68 -0.11
N LYS A 71 16.67 6.05 0.77
CA LYS A 71 16.55 5.80 2.21
C LYS A 71 15.30 6.46 2.80
N ALA A 72 14.99 7.68 2.40
CA ALA A 72 13.80 8.40 2.84
C ALA A 72 12.52 7.70 2.33
N THR A 73 12.48 7.27 1.06
CA THR A 73 11.33 6.56 0.50
C THR A 73 11.07 5.23 1.21
N ILE A 74 12.11 4.44 1.51
CA ILE A 74 12.00 3.20 2.28
C ILE A 74 11.40 3.47 3.66
N LYS A 75 11.94 4.47 4.38
CA LYS A 75 11.46 4.83 5.72
C LYS A 75 10.01 5.31 5.71
N GLU A 76 9.63 6.14 4.73
CA GLU A 76 8.28 6.66 4.63
C GLU A 76 7.28 5.56 4.26
N ALA A 77 7.63 4.65 3.33
CA ALA A 77 6.77 3.52 2.99
C ALA A 77 6.48 2.62 4.22
N ARG A 78 7.52 2.28 5.01
CA ARG A 78 7.35 1.55 6.27
C ARG A 78 6.42 2.27 7.25
N LYS A 79 6.60 3.58 7.40
CA LYS A 79 5.79 4.40 8.30
C LYS A 79 4.32 4.45 7.84
N GLN A 80 4.06 4.48 6.54
CA GLN A 80 2.69 4.45 6.01
C GLN A 80 2.04 3.09 6.22
N ILE A 81 2.75 1.99 5.97
CA ILE A 81 2.28 0.63 6.27
C ILE A 81 1.94 0.49 7.76
N GLU A 82 2.83 0.93 8.64
CA GLU A 82 2.60 0.89 10.09
C GLU A 82 1.39 1.72 10.51
N ARG A 83 1.21 2.91 9.93
CA ARG A 83 0.03 3.76 10.17
C ARG A 83 -1.26 3.10 9.72
N LEU A 84 -1.28 2.47 8.55
CA LEU A 84 -2.43 1.74 8.03
C LEU A 84 -2.81 0.59 8.95
N ILE A 85 -1.85 -0.25 9.35
CA ILE A 85 -2.07 -1.38 10.26
C ILE A 85 -2.53 -0.90 11.64
N LYS A 86 -1.96 0.20 12.15
CA LYS A 86 -2.38 0.77 13.45
C LYS A 86 -3.85 1.22 13.43
N LYS A 87 -4.32 1.80 12.32
CA LYS A 87 -5.71 2.22 12.15
C LYS A 87 -6.65 1.03 11.87
N HIS A 88 -6.17 0.04 11.14
CA HIS A 88 -6.94 -1.13 10.71
C HIS A 88 -6.13 -2.42 10.94
N PRO A 89 -6.18 -3.00 12.16
CA PRO A 89 -5.35 -4.16 12.52
C PRO A 89 -5.52 -5.38 11.61
N VAL A 90 -6.69 -5.55 11.00
CA VAL A 90 -6.97 -6.62 10.01
C VAL A 90 -6.01 -6.58 8.81
N LEU A 91 -5.47 -5.40 8.47
CA LEU A 91 -4.51 -5.26 7.38
C LEU A 91 -3.20 -5.99 7.65
N LYS A 92 -2.89 -6.36 8.90
CA LYS A 92 -1.71 -7.18 9.18
C LYS A 92 -1.84 -8.57 8.55
N ILE A 93 -3.01 -9.20 8.68
CA ILE A 93 -3.29 -10.50 8.06
C ILE A 93 -3.28 -10.35 6.54
N HIS A 94 -3.86 -9.26 6.03
CA HIS A 94 -3.86 -8.95 4.60
C HIS A 94 -2.44 -8.84 4.04
N LEU A 95 -1.55 -8.12 4.73
CA LEU A 95 -0.13 -8.01 4.37
C LEU A 95 0.53 -9.38 4.26
N GLU A 96 0.30 -10.28 5.22
CA GLU A 96 0.88 -11.62 5.21
C GLU A 96 0.36 -12.46 4.03
N MET A 97 -0.92 -12.31 3.67
CA MET A 97 -1.53 -13.02 2.54
C MET A 97 -1.04 -12.51 1.18
N THR A 98 -0.87 -11.20 1.02
CA THR A 98 -0.51 -10.59 -0.28
C THR A 98 0.98 -10.32 -0.45
N PHE A 99 1.81 -10.60 0.55
CA PHE A 99 3.24 -10.29 0.54
C PHE A 99 3.99 -10.79 -0.71
N LEU A 100 3.72 -12.04 -1.12
CA LEU A 100 4.39 -12.64 -2.27
C LEU A 100 3.94 -11.99 -3.58
N GLU A 101 2.66 -11.67 -3.72
CA GLU A 101 2.12 -10.99 -4.90
C GLU A 101 2.71 -9.57 -5.02
N CYS A 102 2.71 -8.80 -3.93
CA CYS A 102 3.37 -7.49 -3.91
C CYS A 102 4.87 -7.58 -4.20
N TYR A 103 5.53 -8.68 -3.80
CA TYR A 103 6.94 -8.90 -4.13
C TYR A 103 7.16 -9.15 -5.62
N LEU A 104 6.31 -9.95 -6.27
CA LEU A 104 6.45 -10.23 -7.70
C LEU A 104 6.25 -8.96 -8.53
N ASN A 105 5.26 -8.13 -8.18
CA ASN A 105 5.07 -6.82 -8.79
C ASN A 105 6.30 -5.91 -8.55
N ALA A 106 6.80 -5.86 -7.31
CA ALA A 106 7.97 -5.08 -6.97
C ALA A 106 9.26 -5.54 -7.69
N ARG A 107 9.35 -6.83 -8.02
CA ARG A 107 10.44 -7.42 -8.80
C ARG A 107 10.40 -6.95 -10.25
N GLU A 108 9.22 -6.90 -10.85
CA GLU A 108 9.01 -6.34 -12.19
C GLU A 108 9.32 -4.84 -12.19
N ASP A 109 8.74 -4.07 -11.27
CA ASP A 109 8.99 -2.63 -11.13
C ASP A 109 10.50 -2.32 -10.94
N ALA A 110 11.20 -3.13 -10.14
CA ALA A 110 12.64 -2.97 -9.94
C ALA A 110 13.43 -3.31 -11.21
N SER A 111 13.01 -4.30 -12.00
CA SER A 111 13.62 -4.59 -13.29
C SER A 111 13.47 -3.42 -14.24
N ASP A 112 12.26 -2.88 -14.34
CA ASP A 112 11.93 -1.80 -15.26
C ASP A 112 12.64 -0.49 -14.87
N GLU A 113 12.64 -0.10 -13.60
CA GLU A 113 13.24 1.17 -13.15
C GLU A 113 14.78 1.14 -13.16
N THR A 114 15.38 -0.05 -13.05
CA THR A 114 16.84 -0.18 -12.98
C THR A 114 17.49 -0.57 -14.30
N GLU A 115 16.69 -0.97 -15.28
CA GLU A 115 17.11 -1.55 -16.56
C GLU A 115 18.00 -2.80 -16.41
N LEU A 116 18.00 -3.42 -15.22
CA LEU A 116 18.67 -4.69 -14.97
C LEU A 116 17.77 -5.84 -15.44
N SER A 117 18.38 -6.96 -15.82
CA SER A 117 17.61 -8.18 -16.11
C SER A 117 16.78 -8.59 -14.91
N ILE A 118 15.55 -9.03 -15.15
CA ILE A 118 14.64 -9.52 -14.11
C ILE A 118 15.22 -10.72 -13.34
N ASP A 119 16.20 -11.43 -13.93
CA ASP A 119 16.92 -12.53 -13.28
C ASP A 119 17.93 -12.06 -12.21
N THR A 120 18.27 -10.77 -12.22
CA THR A 120 19.05 -10.14 -11.14
C THR A 120 18.29 -10.20 -9.81
N PHE A 121 16.96 -10.15 -9.89
CA PHE A 121 16.06 -10.19 -8.75
C PHE A 121 15.48 -11.60 -8.62
N PRO A 122 15.67 -12.29 -7.49
CA PRO A 122 15.27 -13.69 -7.35
C PRO A 122 13.74 -13.85 -7.41
N ILE A 123 13.25 -14.96 -7.95
CA ILE A 123 11.81 -15.25 -7.97
C ILE A 123 11.22 -15.41 -6.56
N ASN A 124 12.02 -15.91 -5.62
CA ASN A 124 11.65 -15.97 -4.22
C ASN A 124 12.13 -14.72 -3.49
N CYS A 125 11.27 -14.12 -2.68
CA CYS A 125 11.62 -12.92 -1.92
C CYS A 125 12.84 -13.17 -1.02
N PRO A 126 13.92 -12.37 -1.12
CA PRO A 126 15.10 -12.53 -0.28
C PRO A 126 14.92 -11.91 1.12
N PHE A 127 13.74 -11.36 1.41
CA PHE A 127 13.41 -10.67 2.64
C PHE A 127 12.22 -11.35 3.33
N SER A 128 12.30 -11.51 4.65
CA SER A 128 11.16 -11.86 5.46
C SER A 128 10.27 -10.64 5.72
N ILE A 129 8.98 -10.88 6.01
CA ILE A 129 8.06 -9.82 6.46
C ILE A 129 8.63 -9.06 7.66
N ALA A 130 9.22 -9.77 8.62
CA ALA A 130 9.85 -9.17 9.80
C ALA A 130 10.98 -8.19 9.43
N GLN A 131 11.82 -8.53 8.45
CA GLN A 131 12.87 -7.63 7.95
C GLN A 131 12.27 -6.44 7.21
N VAL A 132 11.28 -6.67 6.34
CA VAL A 132 10.63 -5.59 5.57
C VAL A 132 9.98 -4.56 6.50
N CYS A 133 9.29 -5.02 7.55
CA CYS A 133 8.65 -4.15 8.54
C CYS A 133 9.62 -3.52 9.56
N ASN A 134 10.85 -4.03 9.69
CA ASN A 134 11.84 -3.47 10.60
C ASN A 134 12.36 -2.12 10.08
N ARG A 135 12.17 -1.05 10.87
CA ARG A 135 12.57 0.32 10.52
C ARG A 135 14.06 0.48 10.23
N ASP A 136 14.90 -0.33 10.87
CA ASP A 136 16.36 -0.23 10.78
C ASP A 136 16.96 -1.23 9.78
N PHE A 137 16.15 -2.12 9.20
CA PHE A 137 16.64 -3.08 8.21
C PHE A 137 16.94 -2.39 6.87
N PHE A 138 18.15 -2.59 6.38
CA PHE A 138 18.57 -2.29 5.02
C PHE A 138 19.42 -3.47 4.56
N PRO A 139 19.15 -4.07 3.38
CA PRO A 139 19.93 -5.21 2.92
C PRO A 139 21.35 -4.79 2.56
N ASP A 140 22.31 -5.66 2.88
CA ASP A 140 23.74 -5.47 2.59
C ASP A 140 24.02 -5.44 1.08
#